data_AF-A0A9D1L3W1-F1
#
_entry.id   AF-A0A9D1L3W1-F1
#
_cell.length_a   1.000
_cell.length_b   1.000
_cell.length_c   1.000
_cell.angle_alpha   90.00
_cell.angle_beta   90.00
_cell.angle_gamma   90.00
#
_symmetry.space_group_name_H-M   'P 1'
#
loop_
_entity.id
_entity.type
_entity.pdbx_description
1 polymer ?
#
loop_
_entity_poly.entity_id
_entity_poly.type
_entity_poly.pdbx_seq_one_letter_code
_entity_poly.pdbx_strand_id
1 'polypeptide(L)' 'MIKKIIRIIRKIIFSCLILYGYNMIMSSMNMMIPINVITVGSISIIGIPALFALISILYFIY' A
#
# COMPACT_ATOMS: atom_id res chain seq x y z
N MET A 1 7.75 -3.21 -25.15
CA MET A 1 8.20 -2.52 -23.91
C MET A 1 7.08 -1.69 -23.26
N ILE A 2 6.33 -0.90 -24.02
CA ILE A 2 5.15 -0.12 -23.55
C ILE A 2 4.19 -0.93 -22.67
N LYS A 3 3.84 -2.17 -23.05
CA LYS A 3 2.91 -3.03 -22.29
C LYS A 3 3.41 -3.34 -20.88
N LYS A 4 4.72 -3.46 -20.69
CA LYS A 4 5.36 -3.77 -19.39
C LYS A 4 5.33 -2.54 -18.47
N ILE A 5 5.60 -1.36 -19.04
CA ILE A 5 5.52 -0.06 -18.35
C ILE A 5 4.09 0.22 -17.88
N ILE A 6 3.08 0.05 -18.76
CA ILE A 6 1.67 0.22 -18.40
C ILE A 6 1.27 -0.73 -17.27
N ARG A 7 1.77 -1.98 -17.27
CA ARG A 7 1.50 -2.95 -16.21
C ARG A 7 2.06 -2.49 -14.86
N ILE A 8 3.27 -1.91 -14.85
CA ILE A 8 3.89 -1.37 -13.62
C ILE A 8 3.09 -0.17 -13.12
N ILE A 9 2.74 0.78 -14.00
CA ILE A 9 1.95 1.95 -13.62
C ILE A 9 0.60 1.53 -13.03
N ARG A 10 -0.10 0.57 -13.64
CA ARG A 10 -1.37 0.03 -13.09
C ARG A 10 -1.19 -0.55 -11.69
N LYS A 11 -0.10 -1.26 -11.42
CA LYS A 11 0.19 -1.80 -10.08
C LYS A 11 0.42 -0.68 -9.06
N ILE A 12 1.14 0.37 -9.44
CA ILE A 12 1.39 1.54 -8.56
C ILE A 12 0.08 2.24 -8.23
N ILE A 13 -0.75 2.53 -9.25
CA ILE A 13 -2.07 3.16 -9.06
C ILE A 13 -2.94 2.31 -8.12
N PHE A 14 -2.98 1.00 -8.33
CA PHE A 14 -3.75 0.09 -7.48
C PHE A 14 -3.22 0.04 -6.04
N SER A 15 -1.90 0.10 -5.86
CA SER A 15 -1.27 0.15 -4.54
C SER A 15 -1.60 1.44 -3.79
N CYS A 16 -1.57 2.58 -4.47
CA CYS A 16 -2.00 3.86 -3.90
C CYS A 16 -3.48 3.85 -3.51
N LEU A 17 -4.34 3.29 -4.38
CA LEU A 17 -5.78 3.14 -4.10
C LEU A 17 -6.04 2.28 -2.87
N ILE A 18 -5.34 1.15 -2.75
CA ILE A 18 -5.46 0.25 -1.61
C ILE A 18 -5.01 0.95 -0.31
N LEU A 19 -3.84 1.60 -0.31
CA LEU A 19 -3.34 2.33 0.86
C LEU A 19 -4.29 3.46 1.27
N TYR A 20 -4.77 4.22 0.31
CA TYR A 20 -5.71 5.31 0.56
C TYR A 20 -7.03 4.79 1.13
N GLY A 21 -7.59 3.73 0.54
CA GLY A 21 -8.81 3.09 1.02
C GLY A 21 -8.65 2.57 2.45
N TYR A 22 -7.54 1.90 2.76
CA TYR A 22 -7.21 1.49 4.13
C TYR A 22 -7.15 2.69 5.09
N ASN A 23 -6.41 3.74 4.72
CA ASN A 23 -6.27 4.93 5.57
C ASN A 23 -7.60 5.65 5.82
N MET A 24 -8.52 5.68 4.85
CA MET A 24 -9.85 6.25 5.10
C MET A 24 -10.62 5.44 6.15
N ILE A 25 -10.61 4.12 6.06
CA ILE A 25 -11.30 3.23 7.01
C ILE A 25 -10.68 3.35 8.42
N MET A 26 -9.36 3.40 8.50
CA MET A 26 -8.62 3.40 9.78
C MET A 26 -8.31 4.79 10.34
N SER A 27 -8.74 5.86 9.67
CA SER A 27 -8.52 7.24 10.11
C SER A 27 -9.05 7.52 11.51
N SER A 28 -10.19 6.92 11.89
CA SER A 28 -10.78 7.06 13.22
C SER A 28 -9.98 6.40 14.34
N MET A 29 -9.12 5.43 14.01
CA MET A 29 -8.29 4.68 14.95
C MET A 29 -6.87 5.24 15.06
N ASN A 30 -6.57 6.36 14.37
CA ASN A 30 -5.21 6.92 14.22
C ASN A 30 -4.19 5.91 13.65
N MET A 31 -4.65 4.85 12.99
CA MET A 31 -3.80 3.82 12.37
C MET A 31 -3.64 4.11 10.88
N MET A 32 -2.78 5.08 10.56
CA MET A 32 -2.53 5.48 9.18
C MET A 32 -1.17 4.98 8.69
N ILE A 33 -1.17 4.32 7.54
CA ILE A 33 0.07 3.93 6.86
C ILE A 33 0.51 5.10 5.95
N PRO A 34 1.74 5.61 6.09
CA PRO A 34 2.20 6.71 5.24
C PRO A 34 2.26 6.28 3.77
N ILE A 35 1.73 7.12 2.86
CA ILE A 35 1.77 6.86 1.42
C ILE A 35 3.08 7.42 0.87
N ASN A 36 4.11 6.57 0.74
CA ASN A 36 5.41 6.95 0.21
C ASN A 36 5.94 5.87 -0.74
N VAL A 37 7.12 6.10 -1.32
CA VAL A 37 7.72 5.19 -2.29
C VAL A 37 7.97 3.79 -1.71
N ILE A 38 8.23 3.67 -0.40
CA ILE A 38 8.50 2.39 0.27
C ILE A 38 7.20 1.60 0.45
N THR A 39 6.14 2.22 0.99
CA THR A 39 4.86 1.53 1.22
C THR A 39 4.15 1.20 -0.08
N VAL A 40 4.11 2.14 -1.03
CA VAL A 40 3.58 1.89 -2.37
C VAL A 40 4.43 0.85 -3.11
N GLY A 41 5.75 0.93 -2.99
CA GLY A 41 6.70 -0.03 -3.58
C GLY A 41 6.46 -1.44 -3.08
N SER A 42 6.40 -1.62 -1.76
CA SER A 42 6.15 -2.92 -1.12
C SER A 42 4.84 -3.56 -1.57
N ILE A 43 3.74 -2.80 -1.61
CA ILE A 43 2.44 -3.28 -2.09
C ILE A 43 2.45 -3.53 -3.60
N SER A 44 3.17 -2.73 -4.40
CA SER A 44 3.24 -2.96 -5.84
C SER A 44 3.99 -4.24 -6.23
N ILE A 45 4.98 -4.64 -5.42
CA ILE A 45 5.80 -5.84 -5.63
C ILE A 45 5.09 -7.08 -5.08
N ILE A 46 4.66 -7.02 -3.81
CA ILE A 46 4.15 -8.17 -3.04
C ILE A 46 2.62 -8.27 -3.12
N GLY A 47 1.92 -7.15 -3.31
CA GLY A 47 0.46 -7.09 -3.38
C GLY A 47 -0.21 -6.94 -2.01
N ILE A 48 -1.41 -7.50 -1.90
CA ILE A 48 -2.22 -7.51 -0.68
C ILE A 48 -1.48 -8.09 0.54
N PRO A 49 -0.64 -9.14 0.44
CA PRO A 49 0.12 -9.64 1.59
C PRO A 49 1.01 -8.58 2.25
N ALA A 50 1.57 -7.64 1.47
CA ALA A 50 2.36 -6.54 2.04
C ALA A 50 1.49 -5.55 2.83
N LEU A 51 0.23 -5.34 2.45
CA LEU A 51 -0.67 -4.50 3.23
C LEU A 51 -0.92 -5.12 4.61
N PHE A 52 -1.21 -6.42 4.69
CA PHE A 52 -1.37 -7.09 5.99
C PHE A 52 -0.09 -7.02 6.83
N ALA A 53 1.08 -7.24 6.23
CA ALA A 53 2.35 -7.10 6.92
C ALA A 53 2.57 -5.67 7.46
N LEU A 54 2.29 -4.64 6.66
CA LEU A 54 2.38 -3.24 7.08
C LEU A 54 1.44 -2.93 8.25
N ILE A 55 0.21 -3.45 8.21
CA ILE A 55 -0.77 -3.30 9.30
C ILE A 55 -0.25 -4.00 10.57
N SER A 56 0.24 -5.24 10.45
CA SER A 56 0.79 -5.96 11.60
C SER A 56 2.00 -5.25 12.21
N ILE A 57 2.91 -4.72 11.38
CA ILE A 57 4.05 -3.93 11.85
C ILE A 57 3.54 -2.68 12.59
N LEU A 58 2.59 -1.95 12.00
CA LEU A 58 2.04 -0.75 12.61
C LEU A 58 1.33 -1.01 13.95
N TYR A 59 0.64 -2.14 14.07
CA TYR A 59 -0.19 -2.46 15.24
C TYR A 59 0.57 -3.16 16.39
N PHE A 60 1.55 -4.01 16.07
CA PHE A 60 2.24 -4.82 17.07
C PHE A 60 3.62 -4.27 17.46
N ILE A 61 4.26 -3.49 16.60
CA ILE A 61 5.63 -2.99 16.83
C ILE A 61 5.62 -1.51 17.26
N TYR A 62 4.63 -0.75 16.80
CA TYR A 62 4.43 0.66 17.14
C TYR A 62 3.24 0.83 18.07
#